data_AF-A0A4Q0MI91-F1
#
_entry.id   AF-A0A4Q0MI91-F1
#
_cell.length_a   1.000
_cell.length_b   1.000
_cell.length_c   1.000
_cell.angle_alpha   90.00
_cell.angle_beta   90.00
_cell.angle_gamma   90.00
#
_symmetry.space_group_name_H-M   'P 1'
#
loop_
_entity.id
_entity.type
_entity.pdbx_description
1 polymer ?
#
loop_
_entity_poly.entity_id
_entity_poly.type
_entity_poly.pdbx_seq_one_letter_code
_entity_poly.pdbx_strand_id
1 'polypeptide(L)'
;MTEASAETADEGPCWTAVTRAIRVTVTPRYLAAESDPEEDRYVFAYTVEIVNEGEETVRLIARHWRITDGRGRTEEVRGPGVVGEQPTLGPGQSFTYTSGAPLPTPSGIMVGDYHMMTDAGQPFDVAIPAFALESPHTVRTLH
;
A
#
# COMPACT_ATOMS: atom_id res chain seq x y z
N MET A 1 26.68 27.87 -12.84
CA MET A 1 26.03 26.81 -13.64
C MET A 1 26.77 25.52 -13.33
N THR A 2 26.23 24.72 -12.41
CA THR A 2 26.69 23.35 -12.16
C THR A 2 25.45 22.55 -11.77
N GLU A 3 24.96 21.85 -12.79
CA GLU A 3 24.29 20.55 -12.82
C GLU A 3 23.29 20.21 -11.70
N ALA A 4 22.02 20.22 -12.10
CA ALA A 4 20.95 19.50 -11.43
C ALA A 4 21.22 17.99 -11.50
N SER A 5 21.52 17.39 -10.35
CA SER A 5 21.39 15.95 -10.17
C SER A 5 19.90 15.64 -10.07
N ALA A 6 19.28 15.31 -11.20
CA ALA A 6 18.04 14.54 -11.18
C ALA A 6 18.44 13.13 -10.72
N GLU A 7 18.29 12.86 -9.42
CA GLU A 7 18.12 11.49 -8.95
C GLU A 7 16.88 10.96 -9.67
N THR A 8 17.07 10.13 -10.68
CA THR A 8 16.02 9.25 -11.18
C THR A 8 15.63 8.37 -10.01
N ALA A 9 14.57 8.76 -9.31
CA ALA A 9 13.87 7.88 -8.40
C ALA A 9 13.48 6.66 -9.24
N ASP A 10 14.06 5.52 -8.89
CA ASP A 10 13.59 4.22 -9.36
C ASP A 10 12.14 4.11 -8.87
N GLU A 11 11.19 4.48 -9.74
CA GLU A 11 9.77 4.23 -9.51
C GLU A 11 9.62 2.72 -9.55
N GLY A 12 9.77 2.10 -8.38
CA GLY A 12 9.53 0.69 -8.18
C GLY A 12 8.15 0.30 -8.73
N PRO A 13 7.91 -1.00 -8.99
CA PRO A 13 6.64 -1.47 -9.52
C PRO A 13 5.46 -0.85 -8.74
N CYS A 14 4.46 -0.36 -9.47
CA CYS A 14 3.20 0.08 -8.88
C CYS A 14 2.13 -0.97 -9.15
N TRP A 15 1.32 -1.26 -8.15
CA TRP A 15 0.21 -2.21 -8.23
C TRP A 15 -1.09 -1.44 -8.18
N THR A 16 -2.05 -1.78 -9.02
CA THR A 16 -3.33 -1.07 -9.08
C THR A 16 -4.52 -2.02 -9.09
N ALA A 17 -5.60 -1.63 -8.43
CA ALA A 17 -6.91 -2.25 -8.53
C ALA A 17 -7.99 -1.18 -8.66
N VAL A 18 -9.07 -1.49 -9.37
CA VAL A 18 -10.24 -0.60 -9.49
C VAL A 18 -11.47 -1.35 -9.04
N THR A 19 -12.20 -0.80 -8.08
CA THR A 19 -13.48 -1.35 -7.58
C THR A 19 -14.50 -0.22 -7.53
N ARG A 20 -15.64 -0.37 -8.23
CA ARG A 20 -16.70 0.66 -8.27
C ARG A 20 -16.17 2.07 -8.59
N ALA A 21 -15.31 2.18 -9.61
CA ALA A 21 -14.65 3.43 -10.01
C ALA A 21 -13.75 4.07 -8.94
N ILE A 22 -13.42 3.35 -7.86
CA ILE A 22 -12.36 3.75 -6.93
C ILE A 22 -11.09 3.01 -7.33
N ARG A 23 -10.08 3.76 -7.76
CA ARG A 23 -8.75 3.23 -8.06
C ARG A 23 -7.88 3.31 -6.82
N VAL A 24 -7.23 2.20 -6.50
CA VAL A 24 -6.20 2.13 -5.45
C VAL A 24 -4.90 1.72 -6.10
N THR A 25 -3.89 2.59 -6.00
CA THR A 25 -2.53 2.34 -6.50
C THR A 25 -1.58 2.26 -5.31
N VAL A 26 -0.70 1.26 -5.29
CA VAL A 26 0.27 1.05 -4.22
C VAL A 26 1.68 0.96 -4.80
N THR A 27 2.59 1.75 -4.22
CA THR A 27 4.01 1.77 -4.56
C THR A 27 4.84 1.45 -3.30
N PRO A 28 5.27 0.19 -3.11
CA PRO A 28 6.14 -0.22 -2.03
C PRO A 28 7.60 0.13 -2.31
N ARG A 29 8.37 0.32 -1.23
CA ARG A 29 9.81 0.54 -1.25
C ARG A 29 10.46 -0.08 -0.03
N TYR A 30 11.62 -0.70 -0.22
CA TYR A 30 12.44 -1.22 0.87
C TYR A 30 13.22 -0.09 1.56
N LEU A 31 13.25 -0.08 2.90
CA LEU A 31 13.95 0.93 3.70
C LEU A 31 15.25 0.36 4.27
N ALA A 32 16.34 0.43 3.49
CA ALA A 32 17.63 -0.12 3.89
C ALA A 32 18.16 0.46 5.21
N ALA A 33 17.95 1.75 5.46
CA ALA A 33 18.42 2.43 6.68
C ALA A 33 17.65 2.03 7.96
N GLU A 34 16.43 1.51 7.83
CA GLU A 34 15.59 1.07 8.96
C GLU A 34 15.59 -0.46 9.13
N SER A 35 16.20 -1.17 8.18
CA SER A 35 16.28 -2.62 8.14
C SER A 35 17.62 -3.11 8.68
N ASP A 36 17.61 -4.30 9.26
CA ASP A 36 18.77 -5.06 9.69
C ASP A 36 18.60 -6.52 9.27
N PRO A 37 19.13 -6.90 8.09
CA PRO A 37 19.03 -8.27 7.61
C PRO A 37 19.74 -9.30 8.48
N GLU A 38 20.73 -8.90 9.30
CA GLU A 38 21.42 -9.83 10.22
C GLU A 38 20.52 -10.19 11.41
N GLU A 39 19.58 -9.32 11.77
CA GLU A 39 18.57 -9.53 12.82
C GLU A 39 17.20 -9.98 12.29
N ASP A 40 17.10 -10.45 11.03
CA ASP A 40 15.82 -10.79 10.37
C ASP A 40 14.82 -9.60 10.36
N ARG A 41 15.26 -8.34 10.44
CA ARG A 41 14.39 -7.16 10.50
C ARG A 41 14.36 -6.44 9.14
N TYR A 42 13.25 -6.56 8.41
CA TYR A 42 13.08 -5.90 7.11
C TYR A 42 11.95 -4.88 7.19
N VAL A 43 12.25 -3.62 6.90
CA VAL A 43 11.27 -2.53 6.95
C VAL A 43 10.95 -2.07 5.54
N PHE A 44 9.67 -2.05 5.21
CA PHE A 44 9.15 -1.52 3.96
C PHE A 44 8.28 -0.31 4.24
N ALA A 45 8.32 0.69 3.36
CA ALA A 45 7.27 1.68 3.24
C ALA A 45 6.42 1.38 2.02
N TYR A 46 5.16 1.80 2.05
CA TYR A 46 4.28 1.76 0.89
C TYR A 46 3.50 3.07 0.83
N THR A 47 3.48 3.66 -0.36
CA THR A 47 2.65 4.83 -0.66
C THR A 47 1.39 4.33 -1.36
N VAL A 48 0.23 4.71 -0.83
CA VAL A 48 -1.06 4.40 -1.44
C VAL A 48 -1.69 5.67 -1.96
N GLU A 49 -2.16 5.64 -3.19
CA GLU A 49 -3.03 6.65 -3.79
C GLU A 49 -4.42 6.05 -4.00
N ILE A 50 -5.43 6.75 -3.51
CA ILE A 50 -6.85 6.39 -3.67
C ILE A 50 -7.48 7.48 -4.51
N VAL A 51 -8.01 7.14 -5.69
CA VAL A 51 -8.66 8.09 -6.61
C VAL A 51 -10.11 7.70 -6.79
N ASN A 52 -11.02 8.66 -6.61
CA ASN A 52 -12.42 8.50 -6.96
C ASN A 52 -12.64 8.91 -8.43
N GLU A 53 -12.76 7.92 -9.31
CA GLU A 53 -13.06 8.08 -10.74
C GLU A 53 -14.56 8.00 -11.03
N GLY A 54 -15.39 7.87 -9.98
CA GLY A 54 -16.84 7.83 -10.07
C GLY A 54 -17.48 9.22 -10.00
N GLU A 55 -18.81 9.22 -10.00
CA GLU A 55 -19.64 10.44 -9.95
C GLU A 55 -20.22 10.71 -8.55
N GLU A 56 -20.07 9.76 -7.62
CA GLU A 56 -20.58 9.85 -6.25
C GLU A 56 -19.46 10.20 -5.27
N THR A 57 -19.75 11.03 -4.27
CA THR A 57 -18.84 11.24 -3.14
C THR A 57 -18.82 10.01 -2.23
N VAL A 58 -17.63 9.60 -1.81
CA VAL A 58 -17.41 8.42 -0.95
C VAL A 58 -16.51 8.77 0.22
N ARG A 59 -16.62 8.04 1.32
CA ARG A 59 -15.76 8.19 2.50
C ARG A 59 -15.14 6.87 2.90
N LEU A 60 -13.84 6.88 3.15
CA LEU A 60 -13.13 5.73 3.72
C LEU A 60 -13.41 5.65 5.22
N ILE A 61 -13.97 4.52 5.66
CA ILE A 61 -14.37 4.28 7.05
C ILE A 61 -13.32 3.44 7.78
N ALA A 62 -12.89 2.34 7.17
CA ALA A 62 -11.95 1.39 7.77
C ALA A 62 -11.06 0.74 6.73
N ARG A 63 -9.99 0.11 7.20
CA ARG A 63 -9.06 -0.68 6.40
C ARG A 63 -8.96 -2.09 6.98
N HIS A 64 -8.73 -3.04 6.10
CA HIS A 64 -8.39 -4.40 6.43
C HIS A 64 -7.22 -4.84 5.54
N TRP A 65 -6.16 -5.31 6.18
CA TRP A 65 -4.96 -5.82 5.54
C TRP A 65 -4.77 -7.29 5.90
N ARG A 66 -4.34 -8.07 4.93
CA ARG A 66 -3.79 -9.41 5.10
C ARG A 66 -2.35 -9.40 4.62
N ILE A 67 -1.43 -9.67 5.53
CA ILE A 67 0.02 -9.60 5.32
C ILE A 67 0.55 -11.01 5.42
N THR A 68 1.18 -11.52 4.36
CA THR A 68 1.80 -12.86 4.34
C THR A 68 3.30 -12.72 4.21
N ASP A 69 4.05 -13.23 5.19
CA ASP A 69 5.51 -13.20 5.18
C ASP A 69 6.11 -14.25 4.22
N GLY A 70 7.42 -14.19 3.98
CA GLY A 70 8.13 -15.12 3.10
C GLY A 70 8.16 -16.58 3.60
N ARG A 71 7.74 -16.82 4.85
CA ARG A 71 7.59 -18.17 5.45
C ARG A 71 6.14 -18.67 5.35
N GLY A 72 5.24 -17.91 4.72
CA GLY A 72 3.83 -18.25 4.54
C GLY A 72 2.96 -17.99 5.77
N ARG A 73 3.45 -17.28 6.79
CA ARG A 73 2.64 -16.88 7.94
C ARG A 73 1.82 -15.65 7.58
N THR A 74 0.54 -15.68 7.92
CA THR A 74 -0.39 -14.59 7.61
C THR A 74 -0.86 -13.87 8.87
N GLU A 75 -0.83 -12.55 8.85
CA GLU A 75 -1.40 -11.65 9.86
C GLU A 75 -2.52 -10.81 9.24
N GLU A 76 -3.57 -10.55 10.01
CA GLU A 76 -4.65 -9.62 9.63
C GLU A 76 -4.60 -8.36 10.50
N VAL A 77 -4.59 -7.20 9.87
CA VAL A 77 -4.63 -5.89 10.54
C VAL A 77 -5.90 -5.17 10.15
N ARG A 78 -6.72 -4.80 11.13
CA ARG A 78 -7.98 -4.08 10.93
C ARG A 78 -7.97 -2.79 11.75
N GLY A 79 -8.55 -1.72 11.21
CA GLY A 79 -8.67 -0.48 11.97
C GLY A 79 -9.46 0.62 11.27
N PRO A 80 -9.86 1.65 12.01
CA PRO A 80 -10.58 2.80 11.46
C PRO A 80 -9.65 3.66 10.60
N GLY A 81 -10.17 4.12 9.47
CA GLY A 81 -9.47 5.04 8.59
C GLY A 81 -8.14 4.51 8.04
N VAL A 82 -7.30 5.44 7.60
CA VAL A 82 -5.91 5.25 7.18
C VAL A 82 -5.08 6.36 7.81
N VAL A 83 -3.90 6.04 8.37
CA VAL A 83 -3.00 7.02 9.02
C VAL A 83 -3.66 7.97 10.05
N GLY A 84 -4.77 7.54 10.67
CA GLY A 84 -5.53 8.36 11.63
C GLY A 84 -6.64 9.21 11.00
N GLU A 85 -6.84 9.13 9.69
CA GLU A 85 -7.80 9.91 8.92
C GLU A 85 -8.87 9.04 8.25
N GLN A 86 -10.05 9.62 8.01
CA GLN A 86 -11.14 9.00 7.25
C GLN A 86 -11.52 9.92 6.08
N PRO A 87 -10.71 9.92 5.01
CA PRO A 87 -10.87 10.87 3.91
C PRO A 87 -12.21 10.71 3.20
N THR A 88 -12.80 11.84 2.83
CA THR A 88 -13.96 11.94 1.95
C THR A 88 -13.49 12.39 0.58
N LEU A 89 -13.83 11.64 -0.46
CA LEU A 89 -13.42 11.83 -1.84
C LEU A 89 -14.64 12.11 -2.72
N GLY A 90 -14.77 13.33 -3.21
CA GLY A 90 -15.69 13.66 -4.29
C GLY A 90 -15.20 13.17 -5.66
N PRO A 91 -16.00 13.34 -6.71
CA PRO A 91 -15.63 12.98 -8.08
C PRO A 91 -14.30 13.60 -8.52
N GLY A 92 -13.38 12.78 -9.02
CA GLY A 92 -12.04 13.19 -9.48
C GLY A 92 -11.04 13.51 -8.37
N GLN A 93 -11.43 13.43 -7.09
CA GLN A 93 -10.52 13.69 -5.97
C GLN A 93 -9.67 12.47 -5.63
N SER A 94 -8.48 12.74 -5.09
CA SER A 94 -7.56 11.72 -4.59
C SER A 94 -7.14 11.97 -3.15
N PHE A 95 -6.69 10.90 -2.50
CA PHE A 95 -6.00 10.95 -1.21
C PHE A 95 -4.79 10.03 -1.24
N THR A 96 -3.64 10.55 -0.82
CA THR A 96 -2.37 9.84 -0.85
C THR A 96 -1.76 9.80 0.54
N TYR A 97 -1.31 8.63 0.96
CA TYR A 97 -0.63 8.46 2.24
C TYR A 97 0.51 7.46 2.14
N THR A 98 1.47 7.55 3.08
CA THR A 98 2.57 6.58 3.20
C THR A 98 2.53 5.95 4.58
N SER A 99 2.76 4.64 4.64
CA SER A 99 2.85 3.90 5.90
C SER A 99 3.94 2.82 5.82
N GLY A 100 4.22 2.16 6.94
CA GLY A 100 5.28 1.17 7.09
C GLY A 100 4.75 -0.23 7.34
N ALA A 101 5.50 -1.24 6.89
CA ALA A 101 5.26 -2.65 7.16
C ALA A 101 6.60 -3.31 7.55
N PRO A 102 6.86 -3.57 8.84
CA PRO A 102 7.98 -4.41 9.25
C PRO A 102 7.65 -5.88 8.99
N LEU A 103 8.61 -6.63 8.46
CA LEU A 103 8.53 -8.06 8.25
C LEU A 103 9.77 -8.78 8.81
N PRO A 104 9.60 -10.01 9.32
CA PRO A 104 10.70 -10.86 9.78
C PRO A 104 11.38 -11.63 8.64
N THR A 105 11.08 -11.29 7.38
CA THR A 105 11.52 -12.00 6.18
C THR A 105 11.87 -11.01 5.07
N PRO A 106 12.81 -11.35 4.17
CA PRO A 106 13.25 -10.47 3.09
C PRO A 106 12.20 -10.21 2.01
N SER A 107 11.09 -10.98 2.04
CA SER A 107 9.95 -10.81 1.16
C SER A 107 8.62 -11.02 1.89
N GLY A 108 7.53 -10.55 1.28
CA GLY A 108 6.16 -10.79 1.71
C GLY A 108 5.14 -10.31 0.67
N ILE A 109 3.87 -10.58 0.91
CA ILE A 109 2.74 -10.13 0.09
C ILE A 109 1.74 -9.43 1.00
N MET A 110 1.30 -8.24 0.60
CA MET A 110 0.20 -7.54 1.23
C MET A 110 -0.98 -7.46 0.27
N VAL A 111 -2.19 -7.65 0.80
CA VAL A 111 -3.46 -7.48 0.08
C VAL A 111 -4.51 -7.02 1.08
N GLY A 112 -5.56 -6.37 0.63
CA GLY A 112 -6.58 -5.90 1.56
C GLY A 112 -7.79 -5.28 0.90
N ASP A 113 -8.55 -4.57 1.73
CA ASP A 113 -9.74 -3.85 1.33
C ASP A 113 -9.94 -2.61 2.21
N TYR A 114 -10.53 -1.58 1.61
CA TYR A 114 -11.10 -0.45 2.33
C TYR A 114 -12.60 -0.63 2.44
N HIS A 115 -13.12 -0.44 3.64
CA HIS A 115 -14.54 -0.28 3.84
C HIS A 115 -14.90 1.19 3.61
N MET A 116 -15.77 1.44 2.64
CA MET A 116 -16.21 2.78 2.23
C MET A 116 -17.72 2.95 2.39
N MET A 117 -18.16 4.19 2.42
CA MET A 117 -19.56 4.58 2.49
C MET A 117 -19.83 5.68 1.46
N THR A 118 -20.91 5.56 0.69
CA THR A 118 -21.37 6.64 -0.19
C THR A 118 -22.03 7.76 0.62
N ASP A 119 -22.25 8.93 0.01
CA ASP A 119 -23.00 10.03 0.63
C ASP A 119 -24.45 9.65 0.99
N ALA A 120 -25.05 8.73 0.24
CA ALA A 120 -26.35 8.14 0.54
C ALA A 120 -26.32 7.14 1.72
N GLY A 121 -25.15 6.90 2.32
CA GLY A 121 -24.95 6.01 3.44
C GLY A 121 -24.89 4.53 3.06
N GLN A 122 -24.66 4.19 1.79
CA GLN A 122 -24.51 2.81 1.36
C GLN A 122 -23.08 2.33 1.58
N PRO A 123 -22.85 1.25 2.37
CA PRO A 123 -21.52 0.69 2.55
C PRO A 123 -21.09 -0.17 1.35
N PHE A 124 -19.79 -0.20 1.07
CA PHE A 124 -19.18 -1.09 0.08
C PHE A 124 -17.68 -1.25 0.32
N ASP A 125 -17.10 -2.33 -0.19
CA ASP A 125 -15.66 -2.59 -0.07
C ASP A 125 -14.93 -2.27 -1.38
N VAL A 126 -13.73 -1.70 -1.25
CA VAL A 126 -12.82 -1.38 -2.35
C VAL A 126 -11.57 -2.21 -2.19
N ALA A 127 -11.23 -3.01 -3.20
CA ALA A 127 -10.04 -3.85 -3.15
C ALA A 127 -8.76 -3.02 -3.17
N ILE A 128 -7.81 -3.40 -2.32
CA ILE A 128 -6.41 -3.00 -2.41
C ILE A 128 -5.69 -4.13 -3.17
N PRO A 129 -4.92 -3.84 -4.24
CA PRO A 129 -4.28 -4.88 -5.02
C PRO A 129 -3.32 -5.70 -4.16
N ALA A 130 -3.13 -6.98 -4.51
CA ALA A 130 -2.04 -7.75 -3.94
C ALA A 130 -0.71 -7.22 -4.50
N PHE A 131 0.21 -6.84 -3.62
CA PHE A 131 1.54 -6.35 -4.00
C PHE A 131 2.64 -7.06 -3.22
N ALA A 132 3.80 -7.16 -3.85
CA ALA A 132 4.97 -7.79 -3.26
C ALA A 132 5.79 -6.75 -2.49
N LEU A 133 6.28 -7.17 -1.33
CA LEU A 133 7.36 -6.53 -0.61
C LEU A 133 8.61 -7.36 -0.87
N GLU A 134 9.59 -6.80 -1.58
CA GLU A 134 10.82 -7.51 -1.93
C GLU A 134 12.03 -6.66 -1.55
N SER A 135 12.91 -7.22 -0.72
CA SER A 135 14.22 -6.62 -0.47
C SER A 135 15.19 -7.00 -1.60
N PRO A 136 16.15 -6.12 -1.94
CA PRO A 136 17.19 -6.43 -2.92
C PRO A 136 18.12 -7.57 -2.47
N HIS A 137 18.08 -7.95 -1.20
CA HIS A 137 18.86 -9.05 -0.62
C HIS A 137 18.27 -10.44 -0.90
N THR A 138 17.15 -10.51 -1.63
CA THR A 138 16.58 -11.77 -2.07
C THR A 138 17.45 -12.35 -3.20
N VAL A 139 18.46 -13.13 -2.87
CA VAL A 139 19.24 -13.88 -3.86
C VAL A 139 18.30 -14.87 -4.53
N ARG A 140 17.85 -14.58 -5.76
CA ARG A 140 17.20 -15.57 -6.62
C ARG A 140 18.25 -16.59 -7.06
N THR A 141 18.49 -17.59 -6.22
CA THR A 141 19.21 -18.80 -6.68
C THR A 141 18.22 -19.63 -7.47
N LEU A 142 18.26 -19.50 -8.80
CA LEU A 142 17.60 -20.44 -9.69
C LEU A 142 18.38 -21.77 -9.61
N HIS A 143 17.72 -22.83 -9.14
CA HIS A 143 18.20 -24.21 -9.24
C HIS A 143 17.79 -24.82 -10.58
#